data_AF-A0A6V8PVM0-F1
#
_entry.id   AF-A0A6V8PVM0-F1
#
_cell.length_a   1.000
_cell.length_b   1.000
_cell.length_c   1.000
_cell.angle_alpha   90.00
_cell.angle_beta   90.00
_cell.angle_gamma   90.00
#
_symmetry.space_group_name_H-M   'P 1'
#
loop_
_entity.id
_entity.type
_entity.pdbx_description
1 polymer ?
#
loop_
_entity_poly.entity_id
_entity_poly.type
_entity_poly.pdbx_seq_one_letter_code
_entity_poly.pdbx_strand_id
1 'polypeptide(L)'
;MDSIAKRYGLANFDDFSITGFLVPTGHYAQDIGLIDLFKEQLKIDMKTVHHTPVDKVIELFVSMIAGCPDVKTLNNRLVPDRLAAAAWCQKGFADQSQVSEVLHRITPENLLQLEEIFHKLLSQQ
;
A
#
# COMPACT_ATOMS: atom_id res chain seq x y z
N MET A 1 15.78 25.07 16.26
CA MET A 1 14.82 24.14 15.62
C MET A 1 14.56 22.88 16.44
N ASP A 2 15.35 22.56 17.48
CA ASP A 2 15.21 21.34 18.30
C ASP A 2 14.00 21.22 19.23
N SER A 3 13.25 22.29 19.48
CA SER A 3 12.24 22.29 20.54
C SER A 3 10.88 21.68 20.14
N ILE A 4 10.56 21.59 18.85
CA ILE A 4 9.25 21.11 18.38
C ILE A 4 9.28 19.59 18.16
N ALA A 5 10.35 19.08 17.53
CA ALA A 5 10.49 17.65 17.22
C ALA A 5 10.42 16.77 18.48
N LYS A 6 11.07 17.19 19.56
CA LYS A 6 11.10 16.46 20.84
C LYS A 6 9.76 16.48 21.59
N ARG A 7 8.91 17.49 21.35
CA ARG A 7 7.61 17.63 22.02
C ARG A 7 6.51 16.77 21.38
N TYR A 8 6.68 16.41 20.11
CA TYR A 8 5.72 15.60 19.35
C TYR A 8 6.26 14.21 18.95
N GLY A 9 7.47 13.84 19.40
CA GLY A 9 8.07 12.55 19.07
C GLY A 9 8.33 12.36 17.57
N LEU A 10 8.59 13.45 16.84
CA LEU A 10 8.87 13.39 15.42
C LEU A 10 10.31 12.89 15.25
N ALA A 11 10.48 11.73 14.60
CA ALA A 11 11.78 11.19 14.21
C ALA A 11 12.56 12.20 13.34
N ASN A 12 13.89 12.04 13.28
CA ASN A 12 14.79 12.88 12.49
C ASN A 12 14.24 13.12 11.08
N PHE A 13 14.34 14.35 10.59
CA PHE A 13 13.83 14.77 9.27
C PHE A 13 14.52 14.11 8.06
N ASP A 14 15.53 13.27 8.27
CA ASP A 14 16.03 12.34 7.23
C ASP A 14 15.01 11.22 6.92
N ASP A 15 14.10 10.93 7.87
CA ASP A 15 12.84 10.23 7.69
C ASP A 15 11.74 11.28 7.51
N PHE A 16 11.51 11.76 6.27
CA PHE A 16 10.20 12.31 5.94
C PHE A 16 9.19 11.24 6.41
N SER A 17 8.38 11.51 7.45
CA SER A 17 7.57 10.44 8.03
C SER A 17 6.80 9.83 6.87
N ILE A 18 7.07 8.58 6.54
CA ILE A 18 6.51 7.92 5.36
C ILE A 18 4.98 8.07 5.43
N THR A 19 4.43 8.03 6.63
CA THR A 19 3.07 8.43 7.02
C THR A 19 2.60 9.76 6.42
N GLY A 20 3.37 10.84 6.56
CA GLY A 20 3.04 12.18 6.08
C GLY A 20 2.91 12.27 4.55
N PHE A 21 3.56 11.38 3.80
CA PHE A 21 3.38 11.26 2.35
C PHE A 21 2.31 10.22 1.99
N LEU A 22 2.26 9.09 2.70
CA LEU A 22 1.34 7.99 2.45
C LEU A 22 -0.11 8.31 2.80
N VAL A 23 -0.37 9.16 3.79
CA VAL A 23 -1.73 9.53 4.17
C VAL A 23 -2.39 10.39 3.08
N PRO A 24 -1.78 11.51 2.61
CA PRO A 24 -2.36 12.29 1.51
C PRO A 24 -2.47 11.49 0.21
N THR A 25 -1.46 10.68 -0.14
CA THR A 25 -1.52 9.86 -1.35
C THR A 25 -2.56 8.74 -1.25
N GLY A 26 -2.77 8.17 -0.06
CA GLY A 26 -3.85 7.23 0.21
C GLY A 26 -5.23 7.85 0.04
N HIS A 27 -5.44 9.06 0.58
CA HIS A 27 -6.69 9.81 0.36
C HIS A 27 -6.90 10.14 -1.12
N TYR A 28 -5.85 10.60 -1.82
CA TYR A 28 -5.94 10.84 -3.26
C TYR A 28 -6.27 9.56 -4.04
N ALA A 29 -5.69 8.42 -3.67
CA ALA A 29 -6.00 7.13 -4.27
C ALA A 29 -7.46 6.70 -4.05
N GLN A 30 -8.07 7.07 -2.92
CA GLN A 30 -9.50 6.89 -2.69
C GLN A 30 -10.33 7.82 -3.58
N ASP A 31 -9.97 9.11 -3.65
CA ASP A 31 -10.72 10.12 -4.41
C ASP A 31 -10.78 9.80 -5.90
N ILE A 32 -9.72 9.22 -6.46
CA ILE A 32 -9.68 8.79 -7.86
C ILE A 32 -10.27 7.38 -8.09
N GLY A 33 -10.78 6.72 -7.04
CA GLY A 33 -11.38 5.38 -7.12
C GLY A 33 -10.38 4.24 -7.37
N LEU A 34 -9.07 4.47 -7.23
CA LEU A 34 -8.04 3.46 -7.50
C LEU A 34 -8.20 2.22 -6.61
N ILE A 35 -8.52 2.43 -5.33
CA ILE A 35 -8.68 1.34 -4.36
C ILE A 35 -9.87 0.45 -4.71
N ASP A 36 -10.96 1.04 -5.18
CA ASP A 36 -12.15 0.30 -5.58
C ASP A 36 -11.90 -0.49 -6.87
N LEU A 37 -11.20 0.10 -7.85
CA LEU A 37 -10.80 -0.60 -9.07
C LEU A 37 -9.93 -1.83 -8.76
N PHE A 38 -8.98 -1.73 -7.82
CA PHE A 38 -8.21 -2.89 -7.37
C PHE A 38 -9.12 -3.99 -6.80
N LYS A 39 -10.04 -3.63 -5.90
CA LYS A 39 -10.94 -4.60 -5.24
C LYS A 39 -11.93 -5.25 -6.20
N GLU A 40 -12.41 -4.50 -7.19
CA GLU A 40 -13.40 -4.98 -8.15
C GLU A 40 -12.77 -5.87 -9.24
N GLN A 41 -11.62 -5.48 -9.78
CA GLN A 41 -11.05 -6.10 -10.99
C GLN A 41 -9.99 -7.16 -10.71
N LEU A 42 -9.23 -7.07 -9.60
CA LEU A 42 -8.25 -8.10 -9.29
C LEU A 42 -8.92 -9.37 -8.75
N LYS A 43 -8.69 -10.49 -9.44
CA LYS A 43 -9.15 -11.82 -9.03
C LYS A 43 -7.95 -12.76 -8.86
N ILE A 44 -7.40 -12.78 -7.64
CA ILE A 44 -6.23 -13.61 -7.31
C ILE A 44 -6.71 -14.84 -6.56
N ASP A 45 -6.40 -16.04 -7.08
CA ASP A 45 -6.74 -17.31 -6.44
C ASP A 45 -5.83 -17.59 -5.24
N MET A 46 -6.26 -17.11 -4.08
CA MET A 46 -5.56 -17.25 -2.83
C MET A 46 -6.53 -17.20 -1.65
N LYS A 47 -6.28 -18.04 -0.65
CA LYS A 47 -7.05 -18.07 0.59
C LYS A 47 -6.90 -16.75 1.36
N THR A 48 -8.03 -16.17 1.76
CA THR A 48 -8.08 -15.04 2.71
C THR A 48 -8.01 -15.58 4.13
N VAL A 49 -7.07 -15.06 4.94
CA VAL A 49 -6.96 -15.38 6.37
C VAL A 49 -7.16 -14.12 7.22
N HIS A 50 -6.25 -13.15 7.09
CA HIS A 50 -6.34 -11.85 7.78
C HIS A 50 -6.45 -10.68 6.80
N HIS A 51 -5.67 -10.72 5.71
CA HIS A 51 -5.70 -9.77 4.60
C HIS A 51 -6.17 -10.50 3.35
N THR A 52 -7.01 -9.83 2.54
CA THR A 52 -7.39 -10.39 1.23
C THR A 52 -6.17 -10.40 0.31
N PRO A 53 -6.17 -11.22 -0.76
CA PRO A 53 -5.11 -11.18 -1.76
C PRO A 53 -4.94 -9.81 -2.40
N VAL A 54 -6.03 -9.05 -2.56
CA VAL A 54 -6.01 -7.69 -3.10
C VAL A 54 -5.39 -6.70 -2.12
N ASP A 55 -5.69 -6.83 -0.82
CA ASP A 55 -5.07 -6.00 0.21
C ASP A 55 -3.53 -6.09 0.15
N LYS A 56 -3.03 -7.32 -0.01
CA LYS A 56 -1.60 -7.63 -0.18
C LYS A 56 -0.97 -7.00 -1.43
N VAL A 57 -1.74 -6.85 -2.52
CA VAL A 57 -1.29 -6.10 -3.70
C VAL A 57 -1.26 -4.60 -3.41
N ILE A 58 -2.26 -4.06 -2.72
CA ILE A 58 -2.27 -2.66 -2.29
C ILE A 58 -1.06 -2.38 -1.38
N GLU A 59 -0.74 -3.28 -0.45
CA GLU A 59 0.43 -3.16 0.42
C GLU A 59 1.76 -3.16 -0.35
N LEU A 60 1.88 -4.02 -1.35
CA LEU A 60 3.02 -4.00 -2.27
C LEU A 60 3.10 -2.67 -3.02
N PHE A 61 1.97 -2.16 -3.52
CA PHE A 61 1.91 -0.87 -4.20
C PHE A 61 2.32 0.30 -3.29
N VAL A 62 1.81 0.32 -2.07
CA VAL A 62 2.18 1.30 -1.04
C VAL A 62 3.67 1.22 -0.70
N SER A 63 4.25 0.02 -0.67
CA SER A 63 5.69 -0.14 -0.43
C SER A 63 6.56 0.49 -1.53
N MET A 64 6.09 0.47 -2.78
CA MET A 64 6.75 1.14 -3.89
C MET A 64 6.66 2.66 -3.75
N ILE A 65 5.48 3.19 -3.38
CA ILE A 65 5.27 4.63 -3.14
C ILE A 65 6.12 5.12 -1.95
N ALA A 66 6.25 4.29 -0.91
CA ALA A 66 7.07 4.56 0.26
C ALA A 66 8.58 4.46 -0.02
N GLY A 67 8.99 4.07 -1.23
CA GLY A 67 10.40 3.89 -1.58
C GLY A 67 11.08 2.76 -0.80
N CYS A 68 10.34 1.68 -0.47
CA CYS A 68 10.94 0.50 0.15
C CYS A 68 11.83 -0.24 -0.88
N PRO A 69 13.11 -0.51 -0.55
CA PRO A 69 14.04 -1.17 -1.49
C PRO A 69 13.71 -2.65 -1.71
N ASP A 70 13.02 -3.28 -0.75
CA ASP A 70 12.65 -4.68 -0.79
C ASP A 70 11.41 -4.96 0.08
N VAL A 71 10.82 -6.14 -0.10
CA VAL A 71 9.62 -6.57 0.63
C VAL A 71 9.90 -6.72 2.14
N LYS A 72 11.14 -7.02 2.57
CA LYS A 72 11.46 -7.21 3.99
C LYS A 72 11.34 -5.90 4.77
N THR A 73 11.59 -4.80 4.08
CA THR A 73 11.48 -3.45 4.64
C THR A 73 10.05 -3.08 5.05
N LEU A 74 9.01 -3.74 4.50
CA LEU A 74 7.61 -3.51 4.91
C LEU A 74 7.39 -3.69 6.41
N ASN A 75 7.98 -4.74 7.01
CA ASN A 75 7.76 -5.06 8.42
C ASN A 75 8.19 -3.93 9.36
N ASN A 76 9.22 -3.19 8.98
CA ASN A 76 9.79 -2.13 9.80
C ASN A 76 9.22 -0.75 9.49
N ARG A 77 8.75 -0.53 8.24
CA ARG A 77 8.30 0.79 7.77
C ARG A 77 6.80 0.93 7.64
N LEU A 78 6.12 -0.07 7.07
CA LEU A 78 4.70 -0.01 6.79
C LEU A 78 3.86 -0.64 7.90
N VAL A 79 4.14 -1.88 8.29
CA VAL A 79 3.35 -2.62 9.30
C VAL A 79 3.06 -1.84 10.59
N PRO A 80 4.00 -1.04 11.17
CA PRO A 80 3.68 -0.24 12.36
C PRO A 80 2.78 0.98 12.08
N ASP A 81 2.67 1.43 10.83
CA ASP A 81 1.96 2.65 10.43
C ASP A 81 0.47 2.41 10.17
N ARG A 82 -0.31 2.51 11.25
CA ARG A 82 -1.77 2.36 11.20
C ARG A 82 -2.48 3.52 10.51
N LEU A 83 -1.89 4.71 10.49
CA LEU A 83 -2.50 5.89 9.87
C LEU A 83 -2.42 5.76 8.34
N ALA A 84 -1.27 5.36 7.82
CA ALA A 84 -1.14 5.02 6.41
C ALA A 84 -2.07 3.86 6.04
N ALA A 85 -2.10 2.78 6.82
CA ALA A 85 -3.01 1.66 6.53
C ALA A 85 -4.48 2.11 6.39
N ALA A 86 -4.96 2.93 7.32
CA ALA A 86 -6.32 3.47 7.26
C ALA A 86 -6.55 4.35 6.01
N ALA A 87 -5.59 5.20 5.65
CA ALA A 87 -5.65 6.03 4.45
C ALA A 87 -5.63 5.23 3.14
N TRP A 88 -5.18 3.97 3.16
CA TRP A 88 -5.22 3.05 2.02
C TRP A 88 -6.38 2.05 2.10
N CYS A 89 -7.39 2.33 2.92
CA CYS A 89 -8.56 1.49 3.18
C CYS A 89 -8.21 0.07 3.67
N GLN A 90 -7.10 -0.05 4.40
CA GLN A 90 -6.62 -1.28 5.04
C GLN A 90 -6.86 -1.22 6.55
N LYS A 91 -7.16 -2.38 7.17
CA LYS A 91 -7.22 -2.49 8.64
C LYS A 91 -5.84 -2.43 9.29
N GLY A 92 -4.81 -2.71 8.50
CA GLY A 92 -3.40 -2.81 8.84
C GLY A 92 -2.68 -3.37 7.62
N PHE A 93 -1.37 -3.19 7.52
CA PHE A 93 -0.62 -3.79 6.43
C PHE A 93 -0.17 -5.21 6.76
N ALA A 94 -0.22 -6.10 5.76
CA ALA A 94 0.30 -7.45 5.90
C ALA A 94 1.83 -7.47 6.05
N ASP A 95 2.35 -8.50 6.72
CA ASP A 95 3.79 -8.70 6.83
C ASP A 95 4.42 -9.14 5.49
N GLN A 96 5.74 -9.05 5.41
CA GLN A 96 6.53 -9.44 4.25
C GLN A 96 6.18 -10.85 3.71
N SER A 97 5.96 -11.83 4.59
CA SER A 97 5.71 -13.20 4.15
C SER A 97 4.39 -13.32 3.39
N GLN A 98 3.36 -12.60 3.85
CA GLN A 98 2.05 -12.57 3.22
C GLN A 98 2.08 -11.84 1.87
N VAL A 99 2.80 -10.72 1.78
CA VAL A 99 2.99 -9.99 0.51
C VAL A 99 3.79 -10.84 -0.49
N SER A 100 4.84 -11.51 -0.04
CA SER A 100 5.63 -12.42 -0.88
C SER A 100 4.81 -13.60 -1.39
N GLU A 101 3.83 -14.09 -0.63
CA GLU A 101 2.98 -15.18 -1.08
C GLU A 101 2.10 -14.77 -2.27
N VAL A 102 1.62 -13.51 -2.30
CA VAL A 102 0.87 -13.00 -3.46
C VAL A 102 1.77 -12.92 -4.69
N LEU A 103 3.00 -12.44 -4.55
CA LEU A 103 3.94 -12.38 -5.68
C LEU A 103 4.18 -13.75 -6.33
N HIS A 104 4.19 -14.83 -5.55
CA HIS A 104 4.32 -16.19 -6.08
C HIS A 104 3.04 -16.75 -6.72
N ARG A 105 1.88 -16.12 -6.48
CA ARG A 105 0.57 -16.56 -6.99
C ARG A 105 0.01 -15.68 -8.10
N ILE A 106 0.62 -14.51 -8.36
CA ILE A 106 0.25 -13.66 -9.49
C ILE A 106 0.39 -14.46 -10.79
N THR A 107 -0.69 -14.46 -11.58
CA THR A 107 -0.71 -15.07 -12.90
C THR A 107 -0.62 -13.99 -13.99
N PRO A 108 -0.33 -14.36 -15.26
CA PRO A 108 -0.39 -13.41 -16.38
C PRO A 108 -1.77 -12.72 -16.50
N GLU A 109 -2.86 -13.40 -16.17
CA GLU A 109 -4.20 -12.80 -16.16
C GLU A 109 -4.31 -11.68 -15.13
N ASN A 110 -3.70 -11.84 -13.95
CA ASN A 110 -3.68 -10.78 -12.95
C ASN A 110 -2.87 -9.56 -13.39
N LEU A 111 -1.82 -9.75 -14.18
CA LEU A 111 -1.07 -8.64 -14.78
C LEU A 111 -1.91 -7.88 -15.81
N LEU A 112 -2.69 -8.58 -16.63
CA LEU A 112 -3.65 -7.95 -17.55
C LEU A 112 -4.73 -7.16 -16.79
N GLN A 113 -5.26 -7.72 -15.69
CA GLN A 113 -6.20 -7.01 -14.82
C GLN A 113 -5.58 -5.73 -14.24
N LEU A 114 -4.30 -5.76 -13.83
CA LEU A 114 -3.59 -4.55 -13.38
C LEU A 114 -3.46 -3.51 -14.50
N GLU A 115 -3.10 -3.93 -15.70
CA GLU A 115 -3.01 -3.03 -16.86
C GLU A 115 -4.36 -2.38 -17.17
N GLU A 116 -5.45 -3.16 -17.16
CA GLU A 116 -6.81 -2.66 -17.38
C GLU A 116 -7.24 -1.65 -16.29
N ILE A 117 -6.89 -1.89 -15.03
CA ILE A 117 -7.17 -0.96 -13.92
C ILE A 117 -6.55 0.40 -14.22
N PHE A 118 -5.26 0.45 -14.53
CA PHE A 118 -4.57 1.71 -14.81
C PHE A 118 -5.05 2.35 -16.12
N HIS A 119 -5.37 1.55 -17.14
CA HIS A 119 -5.94 2.07 -18.38
C HIS A 119 -7.31 2.74 -18.14
N LYS A 120 -8.19 2.10 -17.37
CA LYS A 120 -9.50 2.67 -16.99
C LYS A 120 -9.33 3.93 -16.15
N LEU A 121 -8.44 3.91 -15.16
CA LEU A 121 -8.17 5.06 -14.29
C LEU A 121 -7.71 6.28 -15.10
N LEU A 122 -6.76 6.08 -16.03
CA LEU A 122 -6.17 7.17 -16.81
C LEU A 122 -7.03 7.64 -17.98
N SER A 123 -7.91 6.80 -18.52
CA SER A 123 -8.85 7.18 -19.58
C SER A 123 -10.09 7.94 -19.07
N GLN A 124 -10.32 7.93 -17.76
CA GLN A 124 -11.40 8.67 -17.10
C GLN A 124 -10.99 10.07 -16.60
N GLN A 125 -9.74 10.49 -16.81
CA GLN A 125 -9.24 11.84 -16.51
C GLN A 125 -9.08 12.68 -17.78
#